data_AF-D5WDM5-F1
#
_entry.id   AF-D5WDM5-F1
#
_cell.length_a   1.000
_cell.length_b   1.000
_cell.length_c   1.000
_cell.angle_alpha   90.00
_cell.angle_beta   90.00
_cell.angle_gamma   90.00
#
_symmetry.space_group_name_H-M   'P 1'
#
loop_
_entity.id
_entity.type
_entity.pdbx_description
1 polymer ?
#
loop_
_entity_poly.entity_id
_entity_poly.type
_entity_poly.pdbx_seq_one_letter_code
_entity_poly.pdbx_strand_id
1 'polypeptide(L)'
;MAPKATHITSFQIFESVVIRLYDGGVLSPAVLERVVGGFAQANVDWHGTVQGRSVDGRSLHEIVTLTMLPGQPVRSASASFMSVIEHIADVASHAEPKPTRRGRKAVPPVDDAESQAESQELLAQLSGNERPGKRRRANQQSDRPASPHGYNPFVNAQPPRSKKP
;
A
#
# COMPACT_ATOMS: atom_id res chain seq x y z
N MET A 1 -21.43 46.60 -9.26
CA MET A 1 -21.44 45.14 -9.41
C MET A 1 -20.53 44.56 -8.33
N ALA A 2 -21.08 43.93 -7.30
CA ALA A 2 -20.28 43.30 -6.25
C ALA A 2 -19.80 41.92 -6.75
N PRO A 3 -18.55 41.51 -6.49
CA PRO A 3 -18.09 40.18 -6.84
C PRO A 3 -18.89 39.15 -6.04
N LYS A 4 -19.51 38.20 -6.75
CA LYS A 4 -20.25 37.09 -6.15
C LYS A 4 -19.25 36.24 -5.39
N ALA A 5 -19.31 36.26 -4.06
CA ALA A 5 -18.46 35.43 -3.22
C ALA A 5 -18.69 33.96 -3.58
N THR A 6 -17.72 33.36 -4.27
CA THR A 6 -17.69 31.92 -4.54
C THR A 6 -17.44 31.23 -3.22
N HIS A 7 -18.48 30.58 -2.69
CA HIS A 7 -18.38 29.78 -1.48
C HIS A 7 -17.48 28.57 -1.76
N ILE A 8 -16.29 28.55 -1.14
CA ILE A 8 -15.34 27.46 -1.30
C ILE A 8 -15.89 26.25 -0.54
N THR A 9 -16.02 25.11 -1.22
CA THR A 9 -16.50 23.87 -0.58
C THR A 9 -15.34 23.14 0.09
N SER A 10 -15.62 22.35 1.13
CA SER A 10 -14.60 21.51 1.78
C SER A 10 -13.93 20.55 0.79
N PHE A 11 -14.66 20.09 -0.23
CA PHE A 11 -14.11 19.30 -1.34
C PHE A 11 -13.07 20.08 -2.16
N GLN A 12 -13.33 21.35 -2.49
CA GLN A 12 -12.36 22.20 -3.20
C GLN A 12 -11.10 22.46 -2.37
N ILE A 13 -11.25 22.60 -1.04
CA ILE A 13 -10.11 22.71 -0.14
C ILE A 13 -9.29 21.41 -0.17
N PHE A 14 -9.95 20.27 0.03
CA PHE A 14 -9.32 18.95 -0.06
C PHE A 14 -8.57 18.76 -1.39
N GLU A 15 -9.23 19.04 -2.51
CA GLU A 15 -8.66 18.99 -3.85
C GLU A 15 -7.38 19.81 -3.96
N SER A 16 -7.43 21.07 -3.52
CA SER A 16 -6.27 21.97 -3.57
C SER A 16 -5.11 21.48 -2.71
N VAL A 17 -5.40 20.88 -1.54
CA VAL A 17 -4.39 20.33 -0.63
C VAL A 17 -3.72 19.11 -1.26
N VAL A 18 -4.50 18.17 -1.78
CA VAL A 18 -3.97 16.95 -2.40
C VAL A 18 -3.11 17.30 -3.62
N ILE A 19 -3.56 18.21 -4.48
CA ILE A 19 -2.80 18.65 -5.66
C ILE A 19 -1.47 19.29 -5.23
N ARG A 20 -1.47 20.19 -4.25
CA ARG A 20 -0.23 20.83 -3.78
C ARG A 20 0.75 19.84 -3.15
N LEU A 21 0.26 18.86 -2.41
CA LEU A 21 1.10 17.79 -1.84
C LEU A 21 1.69 16.92 -2.94
N TYR A 22 0.92 16.65 -4.00
CA TYR A 22 1.36 15.91 -5.17
C TYR A 22 2.46 16.66 -5.93
N ASP A 23 2.20 17.93 -6.28
CA ASP A 23 3.16 18.80 -6.96
C ASP A 23 4.45 18.99 -6.13
N GLY A 24 4.31 19.03 -4.80
CA GLY A 24 5.44 19.11 -3.88
C GLY A 24 6.21 17.80 -3.69
N GLY A 25 5.78 16.70 -4.29
CA GLY A 25 6.43 15.38 -4.17
C GLY A 25 6.35 14.76 -2.77
N VAL A 26 5.44 15.24 -1.91
CA VAL A 26 5.26 14.77 -0.53
C VAL A 26 4.02 13.90 -0.35
N LEU A 27 3.21 13.75 -1.41
CA LEU A 27 2.04 12.89 -1.38
C LEU A 27 2.47 11.42 -1.42
N SER A 28 2.32 10.74 -0.27
CA SER A 28 2.45 9.29 -0.14
C SER A 28 1.12 8.69 0.32
N PRO A 29 0.90 7.37 0.17
CA PRO A 29 -0.33 6.71 0.61
C PRO A 29 -0.72 7.06 2.05
N ALA A 30 0.23 6.99 2.98
CA ALA A 30 0.01 7.31 4.39
C ALA A 30 -0.33 8.79 4.65
N VAL A 31 0.18 9.71 3.82
CA VAL A 31 -0.18 11.13 3.91
C VAL A 31 -1.60 11.33 3.41
N LEU A 32 -1.95 10.71 2.28
CA LEU A 32 -3.29 10.80 1.71
C LEU A 32 -4.35 10.26 2.69
N GLU A 33 -4.08 9.12 3.34
CA GLU A 33 -4.97 8.56 4.38
C GLU A 33 -5.26 9.56 5.51
N ARG A 34 -4.23 10.25 6.00
CA ARG A 34 -4.40 11.26 7.07
C ARG A 34 -5.18 12.47 6.59
N VAL A 35 -4.93 12.93 5.36
CA VAL A 35 -5.67 14.05 4.77
C VAL A 35 -7.14 13.65 4.64
N VAL A 36 -7.43 12.52 4.00
CA VAL A 36 -8.81 12.03 3.84
C VAL A 36 -9.48 11.83 5.20
N GLY A 37 -8.81 11.21 6.18
CA GLY A 37 -9.36 11.03 7.53
C GLY A 37 -9.68 12.35 8.25
N GLY A 38 -8.86 13.38 8.06
CA GLY A 38 -9.14 14.72 8.59
C GLY A 38 -10.35 15.39 7.93
N PHE A 39 -10.56 15.15 6.64
CA PHE A 39 -11.70 15.69 5.89
C PHE A 39 -12.98 14.83 6.01
N ALA A 40 -12.87 13.54 6.30
CA ALA A 40 -14.02 12.65 6.52
C ALA A 40 -14.89 13.14 7.70
N GLN A 41 -14.27 13.70 8.73
CA GLN A 41 -14.97 14.30 9.88
C GLN A 41 -15.78 15.56 9.52
N ALA A 42 -15.52 16.17 8.36
CA ALA A 42 -16.14 17.41 7.91
C ALA A 42 -17.32 17.21 6.94
N ASN A 43 -17.84 15.98 6.80
CA ASN A 43 -18.95 15.63 5.89
C ASN A 43 -18.74 16.15 4.45
N VAL A 44 -17.56 15.88 3.89
CA VAL A 44 -17.22 16.29 2.53
C VAL A 44 -18.05 15.52 1.50
N ASP A 45 -18.63 16.23 0.54
CA ASP A 45 -19.21 15.62 -0.66
C ASP A 45 -18.12 15.18 -1.62
N TRP A 46 -17.82 13.88 -1.63
CA TRP A 46 -16.80 13.27 -2.48
C TRP A 46 -17.19 13.16 -3.95
N HIS A 47 -18.48 13.36 -4.28
CA HIS A 47 -18.96 13.40 -5.67
C HIS A 47 -18.85 14.79 -6.30
N GLY A 48 -18.21 15.73 -5.60
CA GLY A 48 -17.97 17.09 -6.09
C GLY A 48 -17.26 17.12 -7.45
N THR A 49 -17.58 18.14 -8.24
CA THR A 49 -16.91 18.36 -9.53
C THR A 49 -15.44 18.75 -9.30
N VAL A 50 -14.52 17.95 -9.81
CA VAL A 50 -13.07 18.23 -9.85
C VAL A 50 -12.81 19.41 -10.79
N GLN A 51 -12.16 20.46 -10.30
CA GLN A 51 -11.81 21.65 -11.08
C GLN A 51 -10.30 21.87 -11.16
N GLY A 52 -9.56 21.42 -10.15
CA GLY A 52 -8.11 21.55 -10.06
C GLY A 52 -7.37 20.57 -10.96
N ARG A 53 -6.21 21.01 -11.43
CA ARG A 53 -5.22 20.20 -12.15
C ARG A 53 -3.85 20.42 -11.54
N SER A 54 -3.08 19.34 -11.47
CA SER A 54 -1.66 19.34 -11.11
C SER A 54 -0.80 19.99 -12.20
N VAL A 55 0.46 20.30 -11.89
CA VAL A 55 1.45 20.83 -12.84
C VAL A 55 1.65 19.89 -14.04
N ASP A 56 1.50 18.58 -13.84
CA ASP A 56 1.58 17.56 -14.89
C ASP A 56 0.26 17.32 -15.64
N GLY A 57 -0.79 18.11 -15.35
CA GLY A 57 -2.11 18.03 -15.99
C GLY A 57 -3.05 16.98 -15.41
N ARG A 58 -2.64 16.24 -14.38
CA ARG A 58 -3.47 15.20 -13.75
C ARG A 58 -4.59 15.80 -12.90
N SER A 59 -5.74 15.15 -12.93
CA SER A 59 -6.88 15.43 -12.04
C SER A 59 -6.67 14.82 -10.65
N LEU A 60 -7.44 15.31 -9.67
CA LEU A 60 -7.50 14.72 -8.33
C LEU A 60 -7.72 13.21 -8.35
N HIS A 61 -8.67 12.73 -9.17
CA HIS A 61 -9.00 11.31 -9.27
C HIS A 61 -7.79 10.47 -9.72
N GLU A 62 -7.05 10.96 -10.71
CA GLU A 62 -5.85 10.29 -11.22
C GLU A 62 -4.74 10.29 -10.19
N ILE A 63 -4.51 11.42 -9.52
CA ILE A 63 -3.48 11.57 -8.47
C ILE A 63 -3.74 10.55 -7.35
N VAL A 64 -4.97 10.51 -6.82
CA VAL A 64 -5.34 9.59 -5.74
C VAL A 64 -5.23 8.14 -6.18
N THR A 65 -5.73 7.82 -7.37
CA THR A 65 -5.66 6.44 -7.91
C THR A 65 -4.22 5.99 -8.12
N LEU A 66 -3.37 6.82 -8.71
CA LEU A 66 -1.95 6.49 -8.91
C LEU A 66 -1.20 6.34 -7.58
N THR A 67 -1.57 7.14 -6.58
CA THR A 67 -0.95 7.09 -5.26
C THR A 67 -1.32 5.79 -4.53
N MET A 68 -2.61 5.42 -4.53
CA MET A 68 -3.11 4.29 -3.73
C MET A 68 -3.11 2.95 -4.46
N LEU A 69 -3.19 2.96 -5.79
CA LEU A 69 -3.29 1.77 -6.65
C LEU A 69 -2.17 1.78 -7.71
N PRO A 70 -0.89 1.72 -7.29
CA PRO A 70 0.22 1.71 -8.24
C PRO A 70 0.19 0.44 -9.12
N GLY A 71 0.42 0.62 -10.42
CA GLY A 71 0.50 -0.49 -11.39
C GLY A 71 -0.85 -1.05 -11.88
N GLN A 72 -1.97 -0.57 -11.36
CA GLN A 72 -3.30 -0.88 -11.90
C GLN A 72 -3.60 0.02 -13.12
N PRO A 73 -4.07 -0.54 -14.25
CA PRO A 73 -4.52 0.27 -15.37
C PRO A 73 -5.77 1.06 -14.97
N VAL A 74 -5.66 2.39 -15.04
CA VAL A 74 -6.74 3.30 -14.65
C VAL A 74 -7.84 3.31 -15.73
N ARG A 75 -8.72 2.30 -15.70
CA ARG A 75 -9.86 2.20 -16.63
C ARG A 75 -10.91 3.29 -16.37
N SER A 76 -11.11 3.66 -15.10
CA SER A 76 -11.98 4.74 -14.67
C SER A 76 -11.42 5.36 -13.38
N ALA A 77 -10.71 6.48 -13.51
CA ALA A 77 -10.08 7.16 -12.37
C ALA A 77 -11.11 7.60 -11.32
N SER A 78 -12.31 8.01 -11.75
CA SER A 78 -13.38 8.43 -10.85
C SER A 78 -13.92 7.26 -10.02
N ALA A 79 -14.16 6.09 -10.63
CA ALA A 79 -14.64 4.93 -9.90
C ALA A 79 -13.59 4.41 -8.89
N SER A 80 -12.33 4.34 -9.33
CA SER A 80 -11.21 3.95 -8.45
C SER A 80 -11.03 4.95 -7.29
N PHE A 81 -11.14 6.25 -7.58
CA PHE A 81 -11.12 7.29 -6.55
C PHE A 81 -12.21 7.06 -5.50
N MET A 82 -13.47 6.88 -5.91
CA MET A 82 -14.57 6.68 -4.97
C MET A 82 -14.33 5.48 -4.06
N SER A 83 -13.90 4.35 -4.63
CA SER A 83 -13.60 3.13 -3.86
C SER A 83 -12.47 3.34 -2.85
N VAL A 84 -11.41 4.07 -3.23
CA VAL A 84 -10.30 4.41 -2.33
C VAL A 84 -10.77 5.32 -1.19
N ILE A 85 -11.53 6.37 -1.51
CA ILE A 85 -12.02 7.33 -0.52
C ILE A 85 -12.99 6.67 0.46
N GLU A 86 -13.91 5.84 -0.03
CA GLU A 86 -14.84 5.07 0.79
C GLU A 86 -14.08 4.16 1.76
N HIS A 87 -13.09 3.41 1.27
CA HIS A 87 -12.26 2.56 2.11
C HIS A 87 -11.52 3.34 3.21
N ILE A 88 -10.89 4.46 2.86
CA ILE A 88 -10.14 5.25 3.84
C ILE A 88 -11.08 5.93 4.84
N ALA A 89 -12.21 6.47 4.39
CA ALA A 89 -13.18 7.14 5.24
C ALA A 89 -13.84 6.17 6.22
N ASP A 90 -14.11 4.94 5.80
CA ASP A 90 -14.62 3.87 6.64
C ASP A 90 -13.60 3.50 7.73
N VAL A 91 -12.35 3.25 7.33
CA VAL A 91 -11.24 2.97 8.27
C VAL A 91 -11.03 4.13 9.26
N ALA A 92 -11.13 5.38 8.80
CA ALA A 92 -10.99 6.56 9.66
C ALA A 92 -12.15 6.73 10.66
N SER A 93 -13.36 6.30 10.28
CA SER A 93 -14.56 6.38 11.14
C SER A 93 -14.58 5.28 12.20
N HIS A 94 -14.02 4.12 11.90
CA HIS A 94 -13.89 2.99 12.82
C HIS A 94 -12.59 3.00 13.65
N ALA A 95 -11.69 3.95 13.40
CA ALA A 95 -10.49 4.12 14.19
C ALA A 95 -10.83 4.78 15.53
N GLU A 96 -11.13 3.96 16.55
CA GLU A 96 -11.04 4.43 17.95
C GLU A 96 -9.68 5.10 18.18
N PRO A 97 -9.61 6.19 18.99
CA PRO A 97 -8.37 6.92 19.22
C PRO A 97 -7.37 6.00 19.94
N LYS A 98 -6.57 5.28 19.16
CA LYS A 98 -5.54 4.40 19.69
C LYS A 98 -4.44 5.30 20.25
N PRO A 99 -4.24 5.38 21.58
CA PRO A 99 -3.11 6.13 22.10
C PRO A 99 -1.85 5.50 21.54
N THR A 100 -0.91 6.32 21.10
CA THR A 100 0.40 5.91 20.57
C THR A 100 1.08 4.95 21.54
N ARG A 101 0.89 3.65 21.32
CA ARG A 101 1.68 2.58 21.94
C ARG A 101 2.45 1.91 20.83
N ARG A 102 3.74 2.19 20.82
CA ARG A 102 4.77 1.39 20.15
C ARG A 102 4.45 -0.10 20.35
N GLY A 103 4.36 -0.83 19.26
CA GLY A 103 4.38 -2.30 19.23
C GLY A 103 3.11 -2.99 19.74
N ARG A 104 2.20 -3.35 18.83
CA ARG A 104 1.61 -4.70 18.74
C ARG A 104 0.70 -4.81 17.51
N LYS A 105 0.95 -5.86 16.72
CA LYS A 105 0.00 -6.39 15.72
C LYS A 105 -1.39 -6.50 16.37
N ALA A 106 -2.39 -5.87 15.77
CA ALA A 106 -3.79 -6.07 16.12
C ALA A 106 -4.48 -6.68 14.91
N VAL A 107 -4.88 -7.94 15.09
CA VAL A 107 -5.73 -8.74 14.19
C VAL A 107 -7.17 -8.25 14.37
N PRO A 108 -7.97 -8.08 13.30
CA PRO A 108 -9.40 -7.77 13.43
C PRO A 108 -10.19 -9.00 13.91
N PRO A 109 -11.31 -8.83 14.63
CA PRO A 109 -12.16 -9.93 15.06
C PRO A 109 -12.95 -10.46 13.84
N VAL A 110 -12.78 -11.74 13.52
CA VAL A 110 -13.54 -12.44 12.48
C VAL A 110 -14.64 -13.22 13.19
N ASP A 111 -15.88 -12.77 13.02
CA ASP A 111 -17.08 -13.49 13.40
C ASP A 111 -17.50 -14.36 12.19
N ASP A 112 -16.80 -15.47 11.98
CA ASP A 112 -17.15 -16.49 10.99
C ASP A 112 -16.65 -17.85 11.49
N ALA A 113 -17.52 -18.59 12.18
CA ALA A 113 -17.24 -19.91 12.74
C ALA A 113 -16.95 -21.00 11.67
N GLU A 114 -17.03 -20.66 10.38
CA GLU A 114 -16.70 -21.58 9.27
C GLU A 114 -15.33 -21.27 8.61
N SER A 115 -14.74 -20.09 8.82
CA SER A 115 -13.41 -19.72 8.26
C SER A 115 -12.20 -20.09 9.12
N GLN A 116 -12.42 -20.53 10.38
CA GLN A 116 -11.32 -20.94 11.26
C GLN A 116 -10.68 -22.28 10.87
N ALA A 117 -11.44 -23.20 10.27
CA ALA A 117 -10.91 -24.49 9.85
C ALA A 117 -9.91 -24.33 8.68
N GLU A 118 -10.26 -23.53 7.69
CA GLU A 118 -9.43 -23.27 6.51
C GLU A 118 -8.16 -22.47 6.86
N SER A 119 -8.30 -21.48 7.76
CA SER A 119 -7.17 -20.68 8.24
C SER A 119 -6.17 -21.52 9.04
N GLN A 120 -6.63 -22.51 9.82
CA GLN A 120 -5.77 -23.44 10.54
C GLN A 120 -5.06 -24.43 9.61
N GLU A 121 -5.71 -24.87 8.53
CA GLU A 121 -5.10 -25.76 7.55
C GLU A 121 -4.00 -25.04 6.74
N LEU A 122 -4.23 -23.78 6.34
CA LEU A 122 -3.21 -22.94 5.69
C LEU A 122 -2.03 -22.63 6.64
N LEU A 123 -2.31 -22.38 7.93
CA LEU A 123 -1.27 -22.24 8.96
C LEU A 123 -0.48 -23.53 9.16
N ALA A 124 -1.11 -24.70 9.09
CA ALA A 124 -0.43 -25.99 9.17
C ALA A 124 0.47 -26.24 7.95
N GLN A 125 0.05 -25.82 6.75
CA GLN A 125 0.87 -25.90 5.53
C GLN A 125 2.07 -24.94 5.56
N LEU A 126 1.92 -23.73 6.11
CA LEU A 126 3.00 -22.76 6.30
C LEU A 126 3.92 -23.09 7.48
N SER A 127 3.42 -23.83 8.48
CA SER A 127 4.18 -24.26 9.67
C SER A 127 5.06 -25.50 9.42
N GLY A 128 5.34 -25.85 8.15
CA GLY A 128 6.49 -26.65 7.74
C GLY A 128 6.78 -27.88 8.62
N ASN A 129 5.74 -28.60 9.06
CA ASN A 129 5.95 -29.78 9.88
C ASN A 129 6.14 -30.98 8.96
N GLU A 130 7.39 -31.16 8.56
CA GLU A 130 7.86 -32.40 7.96
C GLU A 130 7.45 -33.59 8.83
N ARG A 131 6.85 -34.61 8.21
CA ARG A 131 6.96 -35.97 8.74
C ARG A 131 7.58 -36.90 7.72
N PRO A 132 8.49 -37.77 8.18
CA PRO A 132 9.53 -38.37 7.36
C PRO A 132 8.97 -39.49 6.48
N GLY A 133 9.08 -39.30 5.17
CA GLY A 133 8.92 -40.36 4.18
C GLY A 133 10.06 -41.37 4.31
N LYS A 134 9.87 -42.38 5.17
CA LYS A 134 10.81 -43.51 5.31
C LYS A 134 10.58 -44.51 4.17
N ARG A 135 11.25 -44.33 3.02
CA ARG A 135 11.46 -45.41 2.03
C ARG A 135 12.81 -45.26 1.31
N ARG A 136 13.79 -45.96 1.88
CA ARG A 136 14.89 -46.77 1.29
C ARG A 136 15.44 -46.44 -0.11
N ARG A 137 16.79 -46.36 -0.10
CA ARG A 137 17.82 -46.92 -1.02
C ARG A 137 18.45 -46.01 -2.08
N ALA A 138 19.68 -45.62 -1.74
CA ALA A 138 20.94 -45.80 -2.47
C ALA A 138 21.07 -45.22 -3.89
N ASN A 139 21.95 -44.23 -4.06
CA ASN A 139 23.24 -44.49 -4.71
C ASN A 139 24.28 -43.40 -4.38
N GLN A 140 25.54 -43.80 -4.48
CA GLN A 140 26.77 -43.06 -4.21
C GLN A 140 26.88 -41.73 -4.96
N GLN A 141 27.47 -40.71 -4.33
CA GLN A 141 28.37 -39.75 -4.99
C GLN A 141 29.24 -38.99 -3.97
N SER A 142 30.46 -39.50 -3.83
CA SER A 142 31.75 -38.80 -3.69
C SER A 142 31.82 -37.44 -2.99
N ASP A 143 32.55 -37.45 -1.87
CA ASP A 143 33.46 -36.42 -1.35
C ASP A 143 33.29 -34.99 -1.87
N ARG A 144 32.64 -34.15 -1.07
CA ARG A 144 32.85 -32.70 -1.09
C ARG A 144 32.77 -32.18 0.35
N PRO A 145 33.85 -31.63 0.92
CA PRO A 145 33.78 -31.11 2.28
C PRO A 145 32.85 -29.89 2.30
N ALA A 146 31.91 -29.94 3.25
CA ALA A 146 31.03 -28.84 3.60
C ALA A 146 31.87 -27.60 3.94
N SER A 147 31.64 -26.49 3.24
CA SER A 147 32.15 -25.18 3.65
C SER A 147 31.08 -24.49 4.50
N PRO A 148 31.33 -24.25 5.81
CA PRO A 148 30.43 -23.49 6.64
C PRO A 148 30.76 -21.99 6.48
N HIS A 149 29.71 -21.16 6.47
CA HIS A 149 29.69 -19.69 6.51
C HIS A 149 29.71 -18.92 5.17
N GLY A 150 28.50 -18.54 4.75
CA GLY A 150 28.23 -17.23 4.16
C GLY A 150 28.21 -17.16 2.64
N TYR A 151 27.15 -16.55 2.11
CA TYR A 151 27.12 -16.07 0.73
C TYR A 151 28.12 -14.90 0.59
N ASN A 152 29.22 -15.11 -0.14
CA ASN A 152 30.18 -14.06 -0.46
C ASN A 152 29.93 -13.58 -1.91
N PRO A 153 29.26 -12.42 -2.11
CA PRO A 153 28.93 -11.91 -3.45
C PRO A 153 30.17 -11.53 -4.28
N PHE A 154 31.35 -11.42 -3.66
CA PHE A 154 32.59 -11.07 -4.35
C PHE A 154 33.32 -12.28 -4.95
N VAL A 155 32.88 -13.52 -4.69
CA VAL A 155 33.51 -14.72 -5.27
C VAL A 155 33.37 -14.75 -6.80
N ASN A 156 32.36 -14.07 -7.34
CA ASN A 156 32.11 -14.00 -8.79
C ASN A 156 32.21 -12.57 -9.36
N ALA A 157 32.71 -11.59 -8.60
CA ALA A 157 32.81 -10.21 -9.08
C ALA A 157 34.06 -10.05 -9.97
N GLN A 158 33.88 -9.96 -11.30
CA GLN A 158 34.94 -9.55 -12.21
C GLN A 158 35.09 -8.02 -12.23
N PRO A 159 36.31 -7.47 -12.14
CA PRO A 159 36.52 -6.04 -12.23
C PRO A 159 36.28 -5.52 -13.66
N PRO A 160 35.79 -4.28 -13.82
CA PRO A 160 35.56 -3.69 -15.13
C PRO A 160 36.89 -3.56 -15.89
N ARG A 161 36.92 -4.09 -17.12
CA ARG A 161 38.08 -4.00 -18.00
C ARG A 161 38.27 -2.53 -18.41
N SER A 162 39.35 -1.91 -17.96
CA SER A 162 39.73 -0.58 -18.43
C SER A 162 40.07 -0.65 -19.92
N LYS A 163 39.35 0.12 -20.73
CA LYS A 163 39.80 0.45 -22.08
C LYS A 163 40.83 1.57 -21.93
N LYS A 164 42.07 1.31 -22.33
CA LYS A 164 43.11 2.35 -22.43
C LYS A 164 42.73 3.36 -23.53
N PRO A 165 43.12 4.64 -23.37
CA PRO A 165 42.79 5.73 -24.27
C PRO A 165 43.41 5.58 -25.65
#